data_AF-A0A1A7XXN8-F1
#
_entry.id   AF-A0A1A7XXN8-F1
#
_cell.length_a   1.000
_cell.length_b   1.000
_cell.length_c   1.000
_cell.angle_alpha   90.00
_cell.angle_beta   90.00
_cell.angle_gamma   90.00
#
_symmetry.space_group_name_H-M   'P 1'
#
loop_
_entity.id
_entity.type
_entity.pdbx_description
1 polymer ?
#
loop_
_entity_poly.entity_id
_entity_poly.type
_entity_poly.pdbx_seq_one_letter_code
_entity_poly.pdbx_strand_id
1 'polypeptide(L)'
;EEQITALHLVSEYIILGTMHGSLHIQNLFSLDDLITPLALKVPVRSVSVTKEFSHILVGLDDGKLIVVGAGKPEEVRSGQFSRRLWTSTRRITQVSSGETEYNPTESAGK
;
A
#
# COMPACT_ATOMS: atom_id res chain seq x y z
N GLU A 1 -14.60 -19.19 1.84
CA GLU A 1 -14.51 -18.06 0.90
C GLU A 1 -14.16 -16.81 1.68
N GLU A 2 -13.25 -16.00 1.18
CA GLU A 2 -12.88 -14.72 1.80
C GLU A 2 -13.63 -13.58 1.11
N GLN A 3 -14.18 -12.65 1.89
CA GLN A 3 -14.90 -11.50 1.35
C GLN A 3 -13.93 -10.44 0.84
N ILE A 4 -14.07 -10.07 -0.43
CA ILE A 4 -13.41 -8.90 -1.03
C ILE A 4 -14.13 -7.63 -0.56
N THR A 5 -13.35 -6.68 -0.05
CA THR A 5 -13.84 -5.41 0.51
C THR A 5 -13.39 -4.20 -0.30
N ALA A 6 -12.31 -4.34 -1.09
CA ALA A 6 -11.83 -3.30 -1.98
C ALA A 6 -11.26 -3.91 -3.27
N LEU A 7 -11.43 -3.22 -4.39
CA LEU A 7 -10.92 -3.63 -5.71
C LEU A 7 -10.40 -2.42 -6.47
N HIS A 8 -9.25 -2.58 -7.14
CA HIS A 8 -8.73 -1.62 -8.10
C HIS A 8 -8.22 -2.33 -9.35
N LEU A 9 -8.74 -1.95 -10.52
CA LEU A 9 -8.29 -2.47 -11.81
C LEU A 9 -7.23 -1.54 -12.39
N VAL A 10 -6.08 -2.08 -12.76
CA VAL A 10 -4.99 -1.31 -13.37
C VAL A 10 -4.29 -2.12 -14.46
N SER A 11 -4.36 -1.66 -15.70
CA SER A 11 -3.81 -2.37 -16.87
C SER A 11 -4.32 -3.81 -16.94
N GLU A 12 -3.45 -4.80 -16.76
CA GLU A 12 -3.75 -6.24 -16.78
C GLU A 12 -3.77 -6.85 -15.37
N TYR A 13 -3.93 -6.01 -14.34
CA TYR A 13 -3.85 -6.42 -12.95
C TYR A 13 -5.10 -6.03 -12.17
N ILE A 14 -5.50 -6.91 -11.26
CA ILE A 14 -6.53 -6.64 -10.25
C ILE A 14 -5.84 -6.58 -8.89
N ILE A 15 -6.06 -5.50 -8.17
CA ILE A 15 -5.64 -5.37 -6.78
C ILE A 15 -6.87 -5.57 -5.90
N LEU A 16 -6.80 -6.53 -4.99
CA LEU A 16 -7.90 -6.88 -4.10
C LEU A 16 -7.48 -6.65 -2.65
N GLY A 17 -8.36 -5.99 -1.89
CA GLY A 17 -8.32 -5.95 -0.44
C GLY A 17 -9.43 -6.80 0.14
N THR A 18 -9.15 -7.45 1.27
CA THR A 18 -10.10 -8.38 1.89
C THR A 18 -10.50 -8.01 3.31
N MET A 19 -11.54 -8.67 3.81
CA MET A 19 -12.02 -8.56 5.18
C MET A 19 -11.01 -9.08 6.22
N HIS A 20 -10.18 -10.11 5.94
CA HIS A 20 -9.14 -10.55 6.89
C HIS A 20 -7.86 -9.71 6.79
N GLY A 21 -7.84 -8.72 5.92
CA GLY A 21 -6.70 -7.83 5.78
C GLY A 21 -5.58 -8.42 4.91
N SER A 22 -5.91 -9.16 3.86
CA SER A 22 -4.94 -9.51 2.81
C SER A 22 -5.06 -8.52 1.64
N LEU A 23 -3.91 -8.22 1.04
CA LEU A 23 -3.79 -7.49 -0.21
C LEU A 23 -3.25 -8.44 -1.29
N HIS A 24 -4.05 -8.68 -2.32
CA HIS A 24 -3.70 -9.52 -3.46
C HIS A 24 -3.40 -8.67 -4.69
N ILE A 25 -2.48 -9.15 -5.51
CA ILE A 25 -2.20 -8.61 -6.85
C ILE A 25 -2.34 -9.78 -7.82
N GLN A 26 -3.37 -9.74 -8.66
CA GLN A 26 -3.71 -10.83 -9.56
C GLN A 26 -3.60 -10.40 -11.02
N ASN A 27 -3.31 -11.35 -11.89
CA ASN A 27 -3.49 -11.15 -13.33
C ASN A 27 -4.99 -11.09 -13.67
N LEU A 28 -5.41 -10.12 -14.49
CA LEU A 28 -6.81 -9.90 -14.85
C LEU A 28 -7.47 -11.09 -15.56
N PHE A 29 -6.71 -11.81 -16.38
CA PHE A 29 -7.26 -12.88 -17.22
C PHE A 29 -7.19 -14.24 -16.55
N SER A 30 -6.06 -14.57 -15.92
CA SER A 30 -5.89 -15.87 -15.26
C SER A 30 -6.44 -15.88 -13.83
N LEU A 31 -6.58 -14.71 -13.21
CA LEU A 31 -6.92 -14.54 -11.79
C LEU A 31 -5.90 -15.16 -10.83
N ASP A 32 -4.72 -15.52 -11.33
CA ASP A 32 -3.63 -16.02 -10.50
C ASP A 32 -2.98 -14.89 -9.72
N ASP A 33 -2.67 -15.16 -8.45
CA ASP A 33 -1.84 -14.28 -7.62
C ASP A 33 -0.42 -14.19 -8.21
N LEU A 34 0.03 -12.97 -8.51
CA LEU A 34 1.36 -12.71 -9.09
C LEU A 34 2.47 -12.70 -8.06
N ILE A 35 2.12 -12.44 -6.81
CA ILE A 35 3.01 -12.44 -5.65
C ILE A 35 2.26 -13.02 -4.45
N THR A 36 3.00 -13.43 -3.41
CA THR A 36 2.41 -13.81 -2.13
C THR A 36 1.57 -12.64 -1.58
N PRO A 37 0.29 -12.87 -1.22
CA PRO A 37 -0.57 -11.82 -0.67
C PRO A 37 0.04 -11.17 0.57
N LEU A 38 -0.03 -9.84 0.65
CA LEU A 38 0.49 -9.08 1.79
C LEU A 38 -0.52 -9.10 2.94
N ALA A 39 -0.12 -9.69 4.07
CA ALA A 39 -0.95 -9.78 5.27
C ALA A 39 -0.86 -8.50 6.12
N LEU A 40 -1.89 -7.67 6.06
CA LEU A 40 -2.06 -6.43 6.83
C LEU A 40 -2.81 -6.65 8.15
N LYS A 41 -3.47 -7.81 8.34
CA LYS A 41 -4.12 -8.24 9.60
C LYS A 41 -5.24 -7.33 10.12
N VAL A 42 -5.64 -6.33 9.34
CA VAL A 42 -6.76 -5.40 9.58
C VAL A 42 -7.55 -5.31 8.27
N PRO A 43 -8.89 -5.32 8.29
CA PRO A 43 -9.70 -5.27 7.08
C PRO A 43 -9.27 -4.12 6.15
N VAL A 44 -9.15 -4.42 4.86
CA VAL A 44 -8.82 -3.42 3.85
C VAL A 44 -10.09 -2.70 3.44
N ARG A 45 -10.15 -1.39 3.67
CA ARG A 45 -11.31 -0.55 3.31
C ARG A 45 -11.22 0.00 1.89
N SER A 46 -10.02 0.31 1.42
CA SER A 46 -9.81 0.93 0.11
C SER A 46 -8.45 0.58 -0.46
N VAL A 47 -8.38 0.51 -1.79
CA VAL A 47 -7.13 0.33 -2.55
C VAL A 47 -7.09 1.33 -3.70
N SER A 48 -5.90 1.88 -3.98
CA SER A 48 -5.64 2.75 -5.13
C SER A 48 -4.20 2.60 -5.59
N VAL A 49 -3.92 2.93 -6.85
CA VAL A 49 -2.57 2.92 -7.41
C VAL A 49 -2.18 4.33 -7.83
N THR A 50 -0.94 4.71 -7.60
CA THR A 50 -0.42 6.01 -8.05
C THR A 50 -0.39 6.09 -9.58
N LYS A 51 -0.42 7.32 -10.09
CA LYS A 51 -0.46 7.59 -11.54
C LYS A 51 0.71 6.95 -12.30
N GLU A 52 1.89 6.94 -11.71
CA GLU A 52 3.11 6.36 -12.27
C GLU A 52 3.25 4.85 -11.98
N PHE A 53 2.20 4.20 -11.46
CA PHE A 53 2.18 2.78 -11.09
C PHE A 53 3.29 2.36 -10.12
N SER A 54 3.79 3.30 -9.32
CA SER A 54 4.93 3.10 -8.44
C SER A 54 4.53 2.56 -7.06
N HIS A 55 3.31 2.83 -6.62
CA HIS A 55 2.84 2.48 -5.28
C HIS A 55 1.37 2.08 -5.29
N ILE A 56 1.04 1.17 -4.38
CA ILE A 56 -0.33 0.85 -3.98
C ILE A 56 -0.60 1.53 -2.64
N LEU A 57 -1.70 2.26 -2.56
CA LEU A 57 -2.21 2.92 -1.37
C LEU A 57 -3.33 2.07 -0.79
N VAL A 58 -3.20 1.67 0.47
CA VAL A 58 -4.15 0.78 1.14
C VAL A 58 -4.69 1.43 2.41
N GLY A 59 -5.98 1.75 2.41
CA GLY A 59 -6.68 2.25 3.59
C GLY A 59 -7.19 1.09 4.43
N LEU A 60 -6.84 1.07 5.72
CA LEU A 60 -7.28 0.05 6.68
C LEU A 60 -8.44 0.55 7.54
N ASP A 61 -9.23 -0.38 8.06
CA ASP A 61 -10.39 -0.07 8.92
C ASP A 61 -10.03 0.62 10.24
N ASP A 62 -8.77 0.51 10.71
CA ASP A 62 -8.27 1.22 11.89
C ASP A 62 -7.81 2.67 11.61
N GLY A 63 -8.07 3.16 10.39
CA GLY A 63 -7.77 4.53 9.98
C GLY A 63 -6.33 4.75 9.49
N LYS A 64 -5.51 3.69 9.42
CA LYS A 64 -4.14 3.79 8.91
C LYS A 64 -4.08 3.67 7.39
N LEU A 65 -3.05 4.26 6.80
CA LEU A 65 -2.73 4.19 5.38
C LEU A 65 -1.39 3.46 5.21
N ILE A 66 -1.41 2.33 4.50
CA ILE A 66 -0.21 1.58 4.12
C ILE A 66 0.18 1.96 2.70
N VAL A 67 1.46 2.20 2.48
CA VAL A 67 2.03 2.50 1.16
C VAL A 67 2.94 1.34 0.76
N VAL A 68 2.51 0.56 -0.22
CA VAL A 68 3.27 -0.60 -0.73
C VAL A 68 3.98 -0.16 -2.01
N GLY A 69 5.31 -0.18 -2.01
CA GLY A 69 6.10 0.08 -3.23
C GLY A 69 5.98 -1.09 -4.20
N ALA A 70 5.63 -0.82 -5.46
CA ALA A 70 5.44 -1.83 -6.51
C ALA A 70 6.77 -2.27 -7.17
N GLY A 71 7.89 -2.20 -6.45
CA GLY A 71 9.21 -1.87 -6.99
C GLY A 71 9.78 -2.70 -8.17
N LYS A 72 10.74 -2.06 -8.87
CA LYS A 72 12.02 -2.68 -9.26
C LYS A 72 13.11 -2.02 -8.38
N PRO A 73 13.94 -2.79 -7.65
CA PRO A 73 14.99 -2.22 -6.79
C PRO A 73 15.98 -1.29 -7.53
N GLU A 74 16.19 -1.53 -8.82
CA GLU A 74 17.17 -0.83 -9.67
C GLU A 74 16.76 0.62 -10.03
N GLU A 75 15.47 0.95 -9.92
CA GLU A 75 14.92 2.29 -10.21
C GLU A 75 14.85 3.17 -8.96
N VAL A 76 15.11 2.61 -7.77
CA VAL A 76 15.16 3.37 -6.52
C VAL A 76 16.55 4.03 -6.41
N ARG A 77 16.85 4.95 -7.34
CA ARG A 77 17.94 5.90 -7.15
C ARG A 77 17.58 6.73 -5.93
N SER A 78 18.26 6.46 -4.83
CA SER A 78 18.17 7.11 -3.52
C SER A 78 18.55 8.60 -3.51
N GLY A 79 18.16 9.37 -4.53
CA GLY A 79 18.75 10.68 -4.79
C GLY A 79 17.91 11.75 -5.49
N GLN A 80 16.59 11.59 -5.71
CA GLN A 80 15.88 12.61 -6.50
C GLN A 80 14.41 12.90 -6.16
N PHE A 81 14.04 12.89 -4.88
CA PHE A 81 13.00 13.86 -4.45
C PHE A 81 13.69 15.21 -4.26
N SER A 82 13.68 16.02 -5.32
CA SER A 82 14.07 17.43 -5.19
C SER A 82 13.10 18.11 -4.20
N ARG A 83 13.60 18.41 -2.99
CA ARG A 83 12.91 19.10 -1.89
C ARG A 83 12.54 20.55 -2.22
N ARG A 84 11.96 20.82 -3.40
CA ARG A 84 11.79 22.20 -3.87
C ARG A 84 10.37 22.60 -4.25
N LEU A 85 9.36 21.78 -3.97
CA LEU A 85 7.97 22.19 -4.16
C LEU A 85 7.09 21.76 -2.98
N TRP A 86 7.32 22.34 -1.80
CA TRP A 86 6.27 22.65 -0.81
C TRP A 86 6.83 23.57 0.28
N THR A 87 6.74 24.88 0.04
CA THR A 87 6.87 25.89 1.10
C THR A 87 5.54 25.98 1.83
N SER A 88 5.31 25.09 2.81
CA SER A 88 4.29 25.28 3.85
C SER A 88 4.81 24.75 5.18
N THR A 89 4.91 25.69 6.13
CA THR A 89 5.73 25.64 7.34
C THR A 89 5.03 24.95 8.52
N ARG A 90 4.66 23.66 8.41
CA ARG A 90 4.36 22.85 9.61
C ARG A 90 5.05 21.49 9.52
N ARG A 91 6.07 21.37 10.37
CA ARG A 91 6.97 20.23 10.58
C ARG A 91 6.20 18.91 10.73
N ILE A 92 6.27 18.05 9.73
CA ILE A 92 6.21 16.59 9.95
C ILE A 92 7.68 16.16 10.09
N THR A 93 8.12 15.89 11.33
CA THR A 93 9.54 15.73 11.68
C THR A 93 10.12 14.35 11.44
N GLN A 94 9.35 13.38 10.95
CA GLN A 94 9.92 12.07 10.66
C GLN A 94 9.00 11.29 9.71
N VAL A 95 9.52 10.96 8.53
CA VAL A 95 9.06 9.81 7.75
C VAL A 95 10.24 8.86 7.72
N SER A 96 10.13 7.71 8.39
CA SER A 96 11.16 6.68 8.36
C SER A 96 11.40 6.30 6.91
N SER A 97 12.64 6.40 6.45
CA SER A 97 13.04 6.03 5.09
C SER A 97 13.39 4.54 4.98
N GLY A 98 13.17 3.76 6.04
CA GLY A 98 13.35 2.31 6.05
C GLY A 98 12.02 1.60 5.82
N GLU A 99 12.09 0.40 5.23
CA GLU A 99 10.97 -0.53 5.24
C GLU A 99 10.48 -0.70 6.69
N THR A 100 9.24 -0.31 6.97
CA THR A 100 8.62 -0.47 8.28
C THR A 100 7.59 -1.58 8.20
N GLU A 101 7.74 -2.61 9.05
CA GLU A 101 6.71 -3.62 9.21
C GLU A 101 5.49 -3.02 9.90
N TYR A 102 4.30 -3.34 9.39
CA TYR A 102 3.06 -2.91 9.99
C TYR A 102 2.69 -3.78 11.21
N ASN A 103 2.67 -3.18 12.41
CA ASN A 103 2.25 -3.84 13.64
C ASN A 103 0.86 -3.36 14.09
N PRO A 104 -0.20 -4.18 13.90
CA PRO A 104 -1.57 -3.80 14.26
C PRO A 104 -1.79 -3.71 15.78
N THR A 105 -0.91 -4.31 16.59
CA THR A 105 -1.03 -4.34 18.06
C THR A 105 -0.52 -3.08 18.76
N GLU A 106 0.12 -2.14 18.05
CA GLU A 106 0.65 -0.91 18.67
C GLU A 106 -0.41 0.16 18.98
N SER A 107 -1.68 -0.05 18.64
CA SER A 107 -2.75 0.93 18.92
C SER A 107 -3.93 0.32 19.65
N ALA A 108 -3.76 0.13 20.97
CA ALA A 108 -4.83 0.22 21.96
C ALA A 108 -4.27 0.82 23.27
N GLY A 109 -3.57 1.95 23.16
CA GLY A 109 -3.20 2.75 24.33
C GLY A 109 -4.41 3.56 24.80
N LYS A 110 -5.02 3.11 25.90
CA LYS A 110 -6.01 3.76 26.80
C LYS A 110 -6.84 4.93 26.27
#